data_AF-G7K6I7-F1
#
_entry.id   AF-G7K6I7-F1
#
_cell.length_a   1.000
_cell.length_b   1.000
_cell.length_c   1.000
_cell.angle_alpha   90.00
_cell.angle_beta   90.00
_cell.angle_gamma   90.00
#
_symmetry.space_group_name_H-M   'P 1'
#
loop_
_entity.id
_entity.type
_entity.pdbx_description
1 polymer ?
#
loop_
_entity_poly.entity_id
_entity_poly.type
_entity_poly.pdbx_seq_one_letter_code
_entity_poly.pdbx_strand_id
1 'polypeptide(L)'
;MMKMNENMEAMLEKKAAMARKKINALMQNMETMEERKFNPFPHFTLHNLLSYYAPQLYTEKDLAQIEKINQHLRQETKLPLNIPQSTMKGEAVNKKKRCRSSDEGSMADKAKRRVKPKSTKKMVPKKQDKEKLSSPPPILPIDVEIKIKELNGTDIKHIMCKELFDSDLSKHQSRLLMSLKEDIADDFLNDTEKKTFGRKDRGTKSKLVGIEVIVLDPSFREFTMSLRKWGKSLYSLVQDWKHVMRQNSFEIGQKLNIWTFRVNSKLHFLLDKN
;
A
#
# COMPACT_ATOMS: atom_id res chain seq x y z
N MET A 1 -43.40 -40.26 -36.59
CA MET A 1 -41.97 -40.15 -36.23
C MET A 1 -41.28 -38.93 -36.85
N MET A 2 -41.42 -38.64 -38.16
CA MET A 2 -40.75 -37.49 -38.81
C MET A 2 -40.97 -36.13 -38.12
N LYS A 3 -42.20 -35.76 -37.77
CA LYS A 3 -42.53 -34.46 -37.14
C LYS A 3 -41.86 -34.22 -35.78
N MET A 4 -41.49 -35.28 -35.06
CA MET A 4 -40.85 -35.16 -33.74
C MET A 4 -39.35 -34.89 -33.87
N ASN A 5 -38.72 -35.34 -34.96
CA ASN A 5 -37.32 -35.12 -35.26
C ASN A 5 -37.08 -33.68 -35.76
N GLU A 6 -37.96 -33.18 -36.63
CA GLU A 6 -37.94 -31.79 -37.11
C GLU A 6 -38.08 -30.78 -35.96
N ASN A 7 -38.92 -31.08 -34.96
CA ASN A 7 -39.09 -30.23 -33.78
C ASN A 7 -37.85 -30.20 -32.87
N MET A 8 -37.11 -31.31 -32.79
CA MET A 8 -35.88 -31.39 -32.02
C MET A 8 -34.74 -30.64 -32.70
N GLU A 9 -34.64 -30.75 -34.02
CA GLU A 9 -33.67 -30.05 -34.85
C GLU A 9 -33.90 -28.52 -34.81
N ALA A 10 -35.17 -28.09 -34.90
CA ALA A 10 -35.54 -26.68 -34.74
C ALA A 10 -35.21 -26.13 -33.32
N MET A 11 -35.33 -26.97 -32.28
CA MET A 11 -34.96 -26.59 -30.92
C MET A 11 -33.45 -26.43 -30.75
N LEU A 12 -32.66 -27.33 -31.35
CA LEU A 12 -31.21 -27.28 -31.34
C LEU A 12 -30.69 -26.05 -32.10
N GLU A 13 -31.28 -25.75 -33.26
CA GLU A 13 -30.89 -24.59 -34.06
C GLU A 13 -31.21 -23.26 -33.34
N LYS A 14 -32.34 -23.18 -32.63
CA LYS A 14 -32.65 -22.03 -31.76
C LYS A 14 -31.63 -21.85 -30.64
N LYS A 15 -31.17 -22.94 -30.01
CA LYS A 15 -30.12 -22.89 -28.97
C LYS A 15 -28.78 -22.45 -29.55
N ALA A 16 -28.40 -22.96 -30.72
CA ALA A 16 -27.19 -22.58 -31.41
C ALA A 16 -27.22 -21.11 -31.84
N ALA A 17 -28.35 -20.62 -32.37
CA ALA A 17 -28.54 -19.21 -32.71
C ALA A 17 -28.43 -18.29 -31.48
N MET A 18 -28.97 -18.70 -30.33
CA MET A 18 -28.84 -17.95 -29.09
C MET A 18 -27.38 -17.93 -28.60
N ALA A 19 -26.65 -19.04 -28.71
CA ALA A 19 -25.23 -19.10 -28.38
C ALA A 19 -24.40 -18.18 -29.31
N ARG A 20 -24.64 -18.23 -30.62
CA ARG A 20 -24.03 -17.33 -31.61
C ARG A 20 -24.28 -15.86 -31.28
N LYS A 21 -25.51 -15.51 -30.91
CA LYS A 21 -25.86 -14.13 -30.51
C LYS A 21 -25.14 -13.69 -29.24
N LYS A 22 -25.02 -14.57 -28.24
CA LYS A 22 -24.26 -14.29 -27.00
C LYS A 22 -22.77 -14.09 -27.28
N ILE A 23 -22.19 -14.93 -28.15
CA ILE A 23 -20.78 -14.83 -28.56
C ILE A 23 -20.56 -13.50 -29.29
N ASN A 24 -21.41 -13.16 -30.25
CA ASN A 24 -21.29 -11.90 -30.99
C ASN A 24 -21.46 -10.67 -30.09
N ALA A 25 -22.39 -10.72 -29.12
CA ALA A 25 -22.52 -9.65 -28.12
C ALA A 25 -21.28 -9.54 -27.23
N LEU A 26 -20.65 -10.66 -26.87
CA LEU A 26 -19.41 -10.67 -26.10
C LEU A 26 -18.23 -10.12 -26.91
N MET A 27 -18.15 -10.47 -28.20
CA MET A 27 -17.16 -9.95 -29.15
C MET A 27 -17.33 -8.45 -29.36
N GLN A 28 -18.56 -7.98 -29.59
CA GLN A 28 -18.87 -6.55 -29.69
C GLN A 28 -18.58 -5.80 -28.39
N ASN A 29 -18.83 -6.40 -27.23
CA ASN A 29 -18.44 -5.83 -25.93
C ASN A 29 -16.91 -5.77 -25.76
N MET A 30 -16.14 -6.68 -26.37
CA MET A 30 -14.67 -6.60 -26.40
C MET A 30 -14.18 -5.54 -27.39
N GLU A 31 -14.83 -5.38 -28.54
CA GLU A 31 -14.52 -4.34 -29.53
C GLU A 31 -14.92 -2.93 -29.06
N THR A 32 -15.97 -2.81 -28.25
CA THR A 32 -16.49 -1.54 -27.70
C THR A 32 -15.94 -1.20 -26.32
N MET A 33 -15.09 -2.04 -25.74
CA MET A 33 -14.22 -1.57 -24.67
C MET A 33 -13.28 -0.52 -25.28
N GLU A 34 -13.60 0.75 -25.06
CA GLU A 34 -12.62 1.84 -25.09
C GLU A 34 -11.29 1.30 -24.60
N GLU A 35 -10.23 1.50 -25.39
CA GLU A 35 -8.86 1.04 -25.14
C GLU A 35 -8.60 0.89 -23.65
N ARG A 36 -8.73 -0.34 -23.12
CA ARG A 36 -8.32 -0.60 -21.74
C ARG A 36 -6.84 -0.28 -21.72
N LYS A 37 -6.48 0.88 -21.14
CA LYS A 37 -5.10 1.27 -20.95
C LYS A 37 -4.35 0.07 -20.40
N PHE A 38 -3.43 -0.45 -21.20
CA PHE A 38 -2.67 -1.63 -20.87
C PHE A 38 -1.89 -1.35 -19.58
N ASN A 39 -2.22 -2.09 -18.52
CA ASN A 39 -1.59 -1.96 -17.21
C ASN A 39 -1.01 -3.34 -16.83
N PRO A 40 0.30 -3.54 -17.01
CA PRO A 40 0.91 -4.83 -16.75
C PRO A 40 1.16 -5.08 -15.26
N PHE A 41 1.06 -4.10 -14.35
CA PHE A 41 1.53 -4.22 -12.96
C PHE A 41 0.82 -5.29 -12.11
N PRO A 42 -0.53 -5.39 -12.11
CA PRO A 42 -1.23 -6.36 -11.27
C PRO A 42 -0.76 -7.81 -11.47
N HIS A 43 -0.28 -8.12 -12.68
CA HIS A 43 0.23 -9.43 -13.06
C HIS A 43 1.50 -9.33 -13.92
N PHE A 44 2.46 -8.48 -13.52
CA PHE A 44 3.62 -8.16 -14.38
C PHE A 44 4.43 -9.39 -14.77
N THR A 45 4.65 -10.32 -13.83
CA THR A 45 5.36 -11.58 -14.12
C THR A 45 4.68 -12.39 -15.23
N LEU A 46 3.35 -12.43 -15.24
CA LEU A 46 2.58 -13.11 -16.28
C LEU A 46 2.64 -12.34 -17.60
N HIS A 47 2.47 -11.01 -17.57
CA HIS A 47 2.58 -10.19 -18.78
C HIS A 47 3.97 -10.26 -19.41
N ASN A 48 5.03 -10.28 -18.59
CA ASN A 48 6.40 -10.47 -19.01
C ASN A 48 6.60 -11.82 -19.71
N LEU A 49 6.13 -12.92 -19.09
CA LEU A 49 6.22 -14.25 -19.67
C LEU A 49 5.44 -14.35 -20.99
N LEU A 50 4.21 -13.83 -20.99
CA LEU A 50 3.36 -13.80 -22.19
C LEU A 50 3.95 -12.91 -23.29
N SER A 51 4.66 -11.82 -22.97
CA SER A 51 5.31 -10.99 -23.99
C SER A 51 6.37 -11.76 -24.78
N TYR A 52 7.01 -12.75 -24.15
CA TYR A 52 8.00 -13.62 -24.80
C TYR A 52 7.34 -14.78 -25.56
N TYR A 53 6.38 -15.47 -24.95
CA TYR A 53 5.79 -16.69 -25.52
C TYR A 53 4.54 -16.46 -26.41
N ALA A 54 3.88 -15.31 -26.27
CA ALA A 54 2.67 -14.94 -26.98
C ALA A 54 2.61 -13.41 -27.27
N PRO A 55 3.59 -12.84 -27.99
CA PRO A 55 3.67 -11.39 -28.26
C PRO A 55 2.46 -10.84 -29.02
N GLN A 56 1.75 -11.67 -29.78
CA GLN A 56 0.54 -11.30 -30.54
C GLN A 56 -0.63 -10.85 -29.66
N LEU A 57 -0.57 -11.08 -28.34
CA LEU A 57 -1.57 -10.60 -27.38
C LEU A 57 -1.37 -9.12 -27.00
N TYR A 58 -0.31 -8.49 -27.50
CA TYR A 58 0.13 -7.14 -27.12
C TYR A 58 0.29 -6.26 -28.36
N THR A 59 0.05 -4.96 -28.20
CA THR A 59 0.47 -3.97 -29.20
C THR A 59 1.96 -3.67 -29.08
N GLU A 60 2.56 -3.04 -30.10
CA GLU A 60 3.97 -2.59 -30.02
C GLU A 60 4.23 -1.65 -28.83
N LYS A 61 3.24 -0.81 -28.49
CA LYS A 61 3.33 0.10 -27.33
C LYS A 61 3.38 -0.67 -26.01
N ASP A 62 2.56 -1.72 -25.90
CA ASP A 62 2.48 -2.57 -24.70
C ASP A 62 3.78 -3.36 -24.52
N LEU A 63 4.32 -3.92 -25.62
CA LEU A 63 5.61 -4.61 -25.61
C LEU A 63 6.75 -3.68 -25.21
N ALA A 64 6.79 -2.46 -25.76
CA ALA A 64 7.77 -1.44 -25.38
C ALA A 64 7.65 -1.05 -23.90
N GLN A 65 6.43 -0.99 -23.35
CA GLN A 65 6.19 -0.74 -21.94
C GLN A 65 6.71 -1.89 -21.06
N ILE A 66 6.43 -3.15 -21.41
CA ILE A 66 6.93 -4.33 -20.70
C ILE A 66 8.46 -4.40 -20.75
N GLU A 67 9.05 -4.15 -21.92
CA GLU A 67 10.51 -4.18 -22.12
C GLU A 67 11.21 -3.08 -21.32
N LYS A 68 10.64 -1.87 -21.27
CA LYS A 68 11.16 -0.77 -20.44
C LYS A 68 11.18 -1.13 -18.95
N ILE A 69 10.11 -1.77 -18.45
CA ILE A 69 10.04 -2.24 -17.06
C ILE A 69 11.10 -3.32 -16.81
N ASN A 70 11.24 -4.28 -17.72
CA ASN A 70 12.25 -5.35 -17.63
C ASN A 70 13.70 -4.84 -17.65
N GLN A 71 14.01 -3.88 -18.53
CA GLN A 71 15.34 -3.30 -18.65
C GLN A 71 15.75 -2.60 -17.35
N HIS A 72 14.79 -1.93 -16.71
CA HIS A 72 15.01 -1.26 -15.44
C HIS A 72 15.26 -2.26 -14.29
N LEU A 73 14.43 -3.30 -14.16
CA LEU A 73 14.65 -4.37 -13.16
C LEU A 73 16.02 -5.04 -13.28
N ARG A 74 16.53 -5.19 -14.52
CA ARG A 74 17.89 -5.70 -14.81
C ARG A 74 19.01 -4.73 -14.44
N GLN A 75 18.73 -3.45 -14.27
CA GLN A 75 19.72 -2.45 -13.82
C GLN A 75 19.78 -2.40 -12.30
N GLU A 76 18.66 -2.52 -11.59
CA GLU A 76 18.61 -2.53 -10.11
C GLU A 76 19.31 -3.75 -9.50
N THR A 77 19.19 -4.91 -10.16
CA THR A 77 19.85 -6.18 -9.77
C THR A 77 21.37 -6.20 -10.00
N LYS A 78 21.96 -5.17 -10.63
CA LYS A 78 23.41 -5.10 -10.91
C LYS A 78 24.25 -4.40 -9.83
N LEU A 79 23.66 -4.00 -8.70
CA LEU A 79 24.44 -3.60 -7.52
C LEU A 79 25.10 -4.84 -6.87
N PRO A 80 26.37 -4.76 -6.44
CA PRO A 80 27.12 -5.94 -6.02
C PRO A 80 26.55 -6.50 -4.72
N LEU A 81 25.89 -7.66 -4.81
CA LEU A 81 25.67 -8.53 -3.67
C LEU A 81 27.03 -9.04 -3.19
N ASN A 82 27.52 -8.48 -2.08
CA ASN A 82 28.56 -9.12 -1.28
C ASN A 82 27.99 -10.43 -0.71
N ILE A 83 28.20 -11.52 -1.44
CA ILE A 83 28.01 -12.88 -0.94
C ILE A 83 29.36 -13.32 -0.38
N PRO A 84 29.50 -13.55 0.94
CA PRO A 84 30.64 -14.29 1.44
C PRO A 84 30.54 -15.74 0.94
N GLN A 85 31.35 -16.09 -0.05
CA GLN A 85 31.71 -17.48 -0.28
C GLN A 85 32.60 -17.94 0.88
N SER A 86 32.15 -18.91 1.66
CA SER A 86 33.11 -19.82 2.31
C SER A 86 32.58 -21.24 2.32
N THR A 87 33.43 -22.07 1.75
CA THR A 87 33.34 -23.48 1.41
C THR A 87 33.41 -24.35 2.66
N MET A 88 32.71 -25.47 2.67
CA MET A 88 32.89 -26.56 3.64
C MET A 88 34.32 -27.07 3.66
N LYS A 89 34.95 -27.16 4.84
CA LYS A 89 35.84 -28.27 5.27
C LYS A 89 36.32 -28.08 6.73
N GLY A 90 36.20 -29.15 7.53
CA GLY A 90 37.20 -29.48 8.56
C GLY A 90 36.82 -29.29 10.04
N GLU A 91 36.19 -30.33 10.59
CA GLU A 91 36.22 -30.86 11.96
C GLU A 91 37.13 -30.24 13.06
N ALA A 92 36.59 -30.10 14.27
CA ALA A 92 37.02 -30.77 15.52
C ALA A 92 36.22 -30.23 16.73
N VAL A 93 35.20 -30.94 17.24
CA VAL A 93 35.25 -31.94 18.34
C VAL A 93 35.02 -31.34 19.75
N ASN A 94 34.01 -31.92 20.43
CA ASN A 94 33.79 -32.04 21.88
C ASN A 94 33.30 -30.77 22.65
N LYS A 95 32.32 -30.84 23.57
CA LYS A 95 31.84 -31.96 24.39
C LYS A 95 30.37 -31.76 24.80
N LYS A 96 29.67 -32.89 24.73
CA LYS A 96 28.32 -33.25 25.19
C LYS A 96 28.16 -33.09 26.71
N LYS A 97 26.95 -32.72 27.16
CA LYS A 97 26.15 -33.23 28.31
C LYS A 97 25.36 -32.08 28.97
N ARG A 98 24.13 -32.21 29.46
CA ARG A 98 23.08 -33.25 29.47
C ARG A 98 21.94 -32.61 30.27
N CYS A 99 20.72 -32.57 29.74
CA CYS A 99 19.53 -32.28 30.56
C CYS A 99 19.20 -33.50 31.44
N ARG A 100 18.60 -33.27 32.62
CA ARG A 100 17.68 -34.15 33.40
C ARG A 100 17.32 -33.38 34.68
N SER A 101 16.09 -32.89 34.88
CA SER A 101 14.80 -33.56 35.15
C SER A 101 14.58 -33.89 36.62
N SER A 102 13.36 -33.55 37.10
CA SER A 102 12.62 -34.15 38.22
C SER A 102 13.09 -33.77 39.64
N ASP A 103 12.26 -33.52 40.64
CA ASP A 103 10.80 -33.40 40.82
C ASP A 103 10.58 -32.97 42.29
N GLU A 104 9.33 -32.65 42.63
CA GLU A 104 8.71 -32.69 43.97
C GLU A 104 8.88 -31.51 44.95
N GLY A 105 7.72 -31.00 45.40
CA GLY A 105 7.51 -30.75 46.83
C GLY A 105 6.98 -29.38 47.30
N SER A 106 5.65 -29.26 47.37
CA SER A 106 4.90 -28.80 48.56
C SER A 106 4.72 -27.29 48.90
N MET A 107 3.46 -26.85 48.68
CA MET A 107 2.51 -26.14 49.57
C MET A 107 2.82 -24.82 50.31
N ALA A 108 1.78 -23.96 50.26
CA ALA A 108 1.25 -23.04 51.29
C ALA A 108 1.54 -21.52 51.21
N ASP A 109 0.49 -20.79 50.81
CA ASP A 109 -0.17 -19.69 51.53
C ASP A 109 0.65 -18.57 52.20
N LYS A 110 0.49 -17.33 51.70
CA LYS A 110 -0.25 -16.24 52.39
C LYS A 110 -0.11 -14.88 51.70
N ALA A 111 -1.25 -14.23 51.50
CA ALA A 111 -1.39 -12.81 51.24
C ALA A 111 -0.76 -11.95 52.35
N LYS A 112 -0.14 -10.82 51.99
CA LYS A 112 -0.09 -9.61 52.83
C LYS A 112 0.14 -8.35 51.98
N ARG A 113 -0.78 -7.42 52.16
CA ARG A 113 -0.79 -6.05 51.65
C ARG A 113 0.32 -5.22 52.31
N ARG A 114 0.64 -4.09 51.65
CA ARG A 114 0.98 -2.73 52.16
C ARG A 114 2.42 -2.20 51.98
N VAL A 115 2.43 -1.08 51.25
CA VAL A 115 3.14 0.20 51.49
C VAL A 115 4.51 0.40 50.83
N LYS A 116 4.51 1.44 49.97
CA LYS A 116 5.68 2.11 49.34
C LYS A 116 6.68 2.62 50.38
N PRO A 117 7.95 2.77 49.97
CA PRO A 117 8.69 3.99 50.28
C PRO A 117 9.11 4.73 49.00
N LYS A 118 8.87 6.04 49.01
CA LYS A 118 9.48 7.02 48.11
C LYS A 118 10.99 7.04 48.37
N SER A 119 11.81 6.87 47.32
CA SER A 119 13.21 7.31 47.34
C SER A 119 13.48 8.06 46.04
N THR A 120 13.74 9.35 46.17
CA THR A 120 14.22 10.26 45.14
C THR A 120 15.66 9.90 44.76
N LYS A 121 15.86 9.32 43.57
CA LYS A 121 17.15 9.35 42.88
C LYS A 121 16.98 10.11 41.57
N LYS A 122 17.50 11.34 41.55
CA LYS A 122 17.74 12.11 40.33
C LYS A 122 18.69 11.30 39.44
N MET A 123 18.17 10.71 38.36
CA MET A 123 18.99 10.17 37.29
C MET A 123 19.16 11.24 36.22
N VAL A 124 20.40 11.71 36.10
CA VAL A 124 20.88 12.58 35.03
C VAL A 124 20.60 11.90 33.67
N PRO A 125 20.04 12.58 32.67
CA PRO A 125 19.85 11.99 31.35
C PRO A 125 21.22 11.77 30.70
N LYS A 126 21.57 10.51 30.48
CA LYS A 126 22.72 10.12 29.67
C LYS A 126 22.41 10.56 28.23
N LYS A 127 23.16 11.54 27.74
CA LYS A 127 23.14 11.97 26.33
C LYS A 127 23.36 10.74 25.47
N GLN A 128 22.31 10.30 24.77
CA GLN A 128 22.48 9.40 23.65
C GLN A 128 22.77 10.29 22.45
N ASP A 129 23.97 10.12 21.91
CA ASP A 129 24.44 10.81 20.74
C ASP A 129 23.42 10.61 19.61
N LYS A 130 22.97 11.75 19.08
CA LYS A 130 22.17 11.81 17.86
C LYS A 130 23.09 11.41 16.72
N GLU A 131 23.19 10.11 16.48
CA GLU A 131 23.73 9.59 15.24
C GLU A 131 22.71 9.92 14.14
N LYS A 132 22.93 11.09 13.54
CA LYS A 132 22.14 11.65 12.45
C LYS A 132 22.48 10.89 11.17
N LEU A 133 22.14 9.60 11.12
CA LEU A 133 22.05 8.85 9.88
C LEU A 133 20.79 9.32 9.18
N SER A 134 20.90 10.44 8.48
CA SER A 134 19.91 10.84 7.48
C SER A 134 19.95 9.77 6.40
N SER A 135 19.10 8.75 6.53
CA SER A 135 18.82 7.84 5.43
C SER A 135 18.53 8.68 4.18
N PRO A 136 19.06 8.31 3.01
CA PRO A 136 18.71 9.00 1.77
C PRO A 136 17.18 9.03 1.62
N PRO A 137 16.62 10.08 1.00
CA PRO A 137 15.20 10.14 0.70
C PRO A 137 14.78 8.83 0.01
N PRO A 138 13.65 8.23 0.39
CA PRO A 138 13.19 7.02 -0.28
C PRO A 138 13.07 7.29 -1.78
N ILE A 139 13.66 6.41 -2.57
CA ILE A 139 13.59 6.47 -4.02
C ILE A 139 12.14 6.19 -4.40
N LEU A 140 11.58 6.99 -5.31
CA LEU A 140 10.22 6.81 -5.80
C LEU A 140 10.12 5.43 -6.48
N PRO A 141 9.29 4.50 -5.98
CA PRO A 141 9.15 3.20 -6.63
C PRO A 141 8.61 3.36 -8.05
N ILE A 142 9.09 2.52 -8.97
CA ILE A 142 8.76 2.63 -10.40
C ILE A 142 7.25 2.50 -10.64
N ASP A 143 6.61 1.55 -9.97
CA ASP A 143 5.17 1.30 -10.10
C ASP A 143 4.37 2.54 -9.68
N VAL A 144 4.84 3.23 -8.64
CA VAL A 144 4.27 4.50 -8.17
C VAL A 144 4.47 5.59 -9.21
N GLU A 145 5.69 5.74 -9.75
CA GLU A 145 5.99 6.74 -10.77
C GLU A 145 5.16 6.55 -12.04
N ILE A 146 5.03 5.31 -12.50
CA ILE A 146 4.26 4.97 -13.70
C ILE A 146 2.78 5.26 -13.46
N LYS A 147 2.23 4.84 -12.32
CA LYS A 147 0.83 5.13 -11.99
C LYS A 147 0.54 6.62 -11.95
N ILE A 148 1.43 7.40 -11.34
CA ILE A 148 1.29 8.86 -11.29
C ILE A 148 1.35 9.46 -12.71
N LYS A 149 2.26 8.98 -13.57
CA LYS A 149 2.35 9.42 -14.98
C LYS A 149 1.09 9.08 -15.79
N GLU A 150 0.50 7.90 -15.61
CA GLU A 150 -0.76 7.50 -16.27
C GLU A 150 -1.93 8.43 -15.94
N LEU A 151 -1.91 9.01 -14.74
CA LEU A 151 -2.88 9.99 -14.25
C LEU A 151 -2.50 11.42 -14.62
N ASN A 152 -1.46 11.63 -15.43
CA ASN A 152 -0.89 12.95 -15.72
C ASN A 152 -0.51 13.73 -14.45
N GLY A 153 -0.03 13.00 -13.45
CA GLY A 153 0.32 13.53 -12.15
C GLY A 153 1.62 14.33 -12.15
N THR A 154 1.64 15.39 -11.34
CA THR A 154 2.74 16.36 -11.21
C THR A 154 3.03 16.64 -9.73
N ASP A 155 4.09 17.41 -9.43
CA ASP A 155 4.47 17.80 -8.05
C ASP A 155 4.57 16.62 -7.07
N ILE A 156 5.29 15.57 -7.47
CA ILE A 156 5.45 14.35 -6.69
C ILE A 156 6.36 14.63 -5.49
N LYS A 157 5.87 14.35 -4.29
CA LYS A 157 6.60 14.55 -3.02
C LYS A 157 6.42 13.35 -2.11
N HIS A 158 7.51 12.85 -1.55
CA HIS A 158 7.44 11.94 -0.40
C HIS A 158 7.24 12.76 0.88
N ILE A 159 6.17 12.50 1.62
CA ILE A 159 5.86 13.29 2.83
C ILE A 159 6.22 12.57 4.13
N MET A 160 6.06 11.25 4.21
CA MET A 160 6.45 10.46 5.38
C MET A 160 6.44 8.95 5.12
N CYS A 161 7.20 8.21 5.93
CA CYS A 161 6.99 6.78 6.17
C CYS A 161 6.20 6.62 7.47
N LYS A 162 5.01 6.03 7.40
CA LYS A 162 4.06 5.88 8.50
C LYS A 162 4.03 4.43 8.96
N GLU A 163 4.42 4.20 10.21
CA GLU A 163 4.10 2.95 10.91
C GLU A 163 2.64 3.00 11.39
N LEU A 164 1.86 1.98 11.04
CA LEU A 164 0.44 1.90 11.38
C LEU A 164 0.26 1.47 12.84
N PHE A 165 -0.42 2.31 13.62
CA PHE A 165 -0.78 1.99 15.00
C PHE A 165 -2.21 1.44 15.09
N ASP A 166 -2.55 0.82 16.23
CA ASP A 166 -3.91 0.37 16.51
C ASP A 166 -4.96 1.47 16.31
N SER A 167 -4.63 2.72 16.65
CA SER A 167 -5.51 3.87 16.43
C SER A 167 -5.82 4.12 14.95
N ASP A 168 -4.85 3.86 14.06
CA ASP A 168 -5.03 3.99 12.62
C ASP A 168 -5.88 2.83 12.06
N LEU A 169 -5.81 1.66 12.68
CA LEU A 169 -6.54 0.45 12.28
C LEU A 169 -7.90 0.27 12.98
N SER A 170 -8.20 1.14 13.95
CA SER A 170 -9.42 1.07 14.74
C SER A 170 -10.66 1.33 13.90
N LYS A 171 -11.59 0.36 13.93
CA LYS A 171 -12.91 0.45 13.27
C LYS A 171 -13.75 1.63 13.76
N HIS A 172 -13.50 2.11 14.98
CA HIS A 172 -14.22 3.22 15.60
C HIS A 172 -13.64 4.58 15.20
N GLN A 173 -12.30 4.70 15.15
CA GLN A 173 -11.66 5.97 14.80
C GLN A 173 -11.65 6.24 13.30
N SER A 174 -11.51 5.19 12.47
CA SER A 174 -11.63 5.25 11.00
C SER A 174 -10.85 6.42 10.37
N ARG A 175 -9.60 6.61 10.81
CA ARG A 175 -8.74 7.69 10.35
C ARG A 175 -7.28 7.25 10.31
N LEU A 176 -6.52 7.76 9.34
CA LEU A 176 -5.07 7.69 9.35
C LEU A 176 -4.51 9.01 9.91
N LEU A 177 -3.76 8.95 11.00
CA LEU A 177 -3.12 10.12 11.59
C LEU A 177 -1.67 10.26 11.09
N MET A 178 -1.37 11.40 10.48
CA MET A 178 -0.08 11.71 9.87
C MET A 178 0.58 12.87 10.62
N SER A 179 1.67 12.57 11.32
CA SER A 179 2.51 13.60 11.96
C SER A 179 3.68 13.90 11.03
N LEU A 180 3.61 15.03 10.33
CA LEU A 180 4.65 15.45 9.41
C LEU A 180 5.77 16.19 10.15
N LYS A 181 6.97 16.16 9.56
CA LYS A 181 8.06 17.01 10.03
C LYS A 181 7.74 18.47 9.68
N GLU A 182 8.14 19.41 10.55
CA GLU A 182 7.76 20.82 10.42
C GLU A 182 8.23 21.45 9.10
N ASP A 183 9.36 21.00 8.58
CA ASP A 183 9.96 21.43 7.31
C ASP A 183 9.16 21.01 6.07
N ILE A 184 8.31 19.97 6.15
CA ILE A 184 7.54 19.45 5.01
C ILE A 184 6.02 19.67 5.21
N ALA A 185 5.62 20.09 6.41
CA ALA A 185 4.22 20.08 6.87
C ALA A 185 3.25 20.86 5.99
N ASP A 186 3.72 21.85 5.23
CA ASP A 186 2.90 22.70 4.37
C ASP A 186 3.37 22.74 2.91
N ASP A 187 4.44 22.02 2.56
CA ASP A 187 5.08 22.09 1.24
C ASP A 187 4.27 21.39 0.15
N PHE A 188 3.43 20.43 0.52
CA PHE A 188 2.55 19.71 -0.40
C PHE A 188 1.20 20.41 -0.63
N LEU A 189 0.90 21.46 0.13
CA LEU A 189 -0.36 22.22 0.03
C LEU A 189 -0.19 23.49 -0.81
N ASN A 190 -1.24 23.86 -1.55
CA ASN A 190 -1.31 25.17 -2.19
C ASN A 190 -1.90 26.24 -1.24
N ASP A 191 -1.79 27.51 -1.61
CA ASP A 191 -2.23 28.63 -0.76
C ASP A 191 -3.73 28.61 -0.45
N THR A 192 -4.56 28.17 -1.39
CA THR A 192 -6.01 28.06 -1.21
C THR A 192 -6.36 26.98 -0.18
N GLU A 193 -5.69 25.83 -0.24
CA GLU A 193 -5.84 24.73 0.71
C GLU A 193 -5.35 25.13 2.10
N LYS A 194 -4.19 25.79 2.20
CA LYS A 194 -3.66 26.33 3.46
C LYS A 194 -4.67 27.28 4.12
N LYS A 195 -5.26 28.19 3.34
CA LYS A 195 -6.31 29.12 3.81
C LYS A 195 -7.58 28.40 4.25
N THR A 196 -7.86 27.20 3.73
CA THR A 196 -9.06 26.43 4.06
C THR A 196 -8.99 25.87 5.49
N PHE A 197 -7.82 25.37 5.92
CA PHE A 197 -7.64 24.84 7.28
C PHE A 197 -7.73 25.90 8.39
N GLY A 198 -7.58 27.19 8.05
CA GLY A 198 -7.76 28.31 8.99
C GLY A 198 -9.22 28.64 9.31
N ARG A 199 -10.19 28.00 8.64
CA ARG A 199 -11.63 28.30 8.80
C ARG A 199 -12.26 27.31 9.78
N LYS A 200 -13.04 27.82 10.73
CA LYS A 200 -13.97 27.01 11.52
C LYS A 200 -15.26 26.80 10.70
N ASP A 201 -15.78 25.58 10.70
CA ASP A 201 -17.07 25.28 10.07
C ASP A 201 -18.16 26.08 10.77
N ARG A 202 -18.82 26.99 10.04
CA ARG A 202 -19.79 27.95 10.59
C ARG A 202 -21.11 27.31 11.05
N GLY A 203 -21.32 26.03 10.74
CA GLY A 203 -22.53 25.28 11.11
C GLY A 203 -22.34 24.21 12.21
N THR A 204 -21.11 23.85 12.55
CA THR A 204 -20.86 22.73 13.48
C THR A 204 -19.76 23.10 14.48
N LYS A 205 -20.09 23.13 15.78
CA LYS A 205 -19.18 23.52 16.88
C LYS A 205 -17.84 22.74 16.98
N SER A 206 -17.60 21.72 16.14
CA SER A 206 -16.53 20.75 16.36
C SER A 206 -15.92 20.09 15.11
N LYS A 207 -16.28 20.49 13.88
CA LYS A 207 -15.69 19.86 12.68
C LYS A 207 -14.65 20.81 12.09
N LEU A 208 -13.38 20.42 12.20
CA LEU A 208 -12.29 21.02 11.42
C LEU A 208 -12.68 20.96 9.94
N VAL A 209 -12.57 22.08 9.24
CA VAL A 209 -12.79 22.12 7.79
C VAL A 209 -11.68 21.27 7.15
N GLY A 210 -12.10 20.29 6.35
CA GLY A 210 -11.20 19.48 5.56
C GLY A 210 -11.29 19.84 4.08
N ILE A 211 -10.25 19.46 3.33
CA ILE A 211 -10.28 19.50 1.87
C ILE A 211 -10.53 18.09 1.34
N GLU A 212 -11.21 18.00 0.21
CA GLU A 212 -11.37 16.73 -0.50
C GLU A 212 -10.08 16.36 -1.23
N VAL A 213 -9.65 15.12 -1.09
CA VAL A 213 -8.46 14.56 -1.73
C VAL A 213 -8.77 13.18 -2.28
N ILE A 214 -8.00 12.73 -3.27
CA ILE A 214 -8.05 11.34 -3.73
C ILE A 214 -6.88 10.59 -3.12
N VAL A 215 -7.13 9.38 -2.62
CA VAL A 215 -6.10 8.50 -2.07
C VAL A 215 -6.06 7.25 -2.93
N LEU A 216 -4.89 6.95 -3.46
CA LEU A 216 -4.57 5.67 -4.07
C LEU A 216 -4.03 4.73 -3.00
N ASP A 217 -4.66 3.58 -2.84
CA ASP A 217 -4.11 2.54 -1.97
C ASP A 217 -2.94 1.78 -2.64
N PRO A 218 -2.29 0.82 -1.97
CA PRO A 218 -1.19 0.05 -2.54
C PRO A 218 -1.52 -0.78 -3.78
N SER A 219 -2.81 -0.97 -4.10
CA SER A 219 -3.25 -1.61 -5.35
C SER A 219 -3.77 -0.58 -6.35
N PHE A 220 -3.49 0.70 -6.13
CA PHE A 220 -3.91 1.85 -6.92
C PHE A 220 -5.43 1.99 -7.08
N ARG A 221 -6.21 1.48 -6.12
CA ARG A 221 -7.65 1.77 -6.03
C ARG A 221 -7.84 3.20 -5.51
N GLU A 222 -8.76 3.93 -6.11
CA GLU A 222 -9.07 5.31 -5.75
C GLU A 222 -10.12 5.39 -4.65
N PHE A 223 -9.86 6.25 -3.66
CA PHE A 223 -10.77 6.57 -2.58
C PHE A 223 -10.86 8.07 -2.39
N THR A 224 -12.07 8.63 -2.42
CA THR A 224 -12.29 10.04 -2.11
C THR A 224 -12.32 10.22 -0.59
N MET A 225 -11.46 11.08 -0.07
CA MET A 225 -11.29 11.27 1.37
C MET A 225 -11.26 12.74 1.75
N SER A 226 -11.42 13.03 3.04
CA SER A 226 -11.21 14.36 3.59
C SER A 226 -9.88 14.41 4.33
N LEU A 227 -8.98 15.28 3.86
CA LEU A 227 -7.77 15.65 4.60
C LEU A 227 -8.13 16.76 5.58
N ARG A 228 -7.80 16.57 6.87
CA ARG A 228 -8.00 17.58 7.93
C ARG A 228 -6.69 17.89 8.64
N LYS A 229 -6.52 19.15 9.06
CA LYS A 229 -5.35 19.62 9.80
C LYS A 229 -5.73 19.92 11.26
N TRP A 230 -5.01 19.34 12.22
CA TRP A 230 -5.28 19.42 13.67
C TRP A 230 -4.30 20.32 14.44
N GLY A 231 -3.40 21.01 13.75
CA GLY A 231 -2.36 21.84 14.35
C GLY A 231 -1.35 22.28 13.31
N LYS A 232 -0.07 22.45 13.68
CA LYS A 232 0.98 22.88 12.73
C LYS A 232 1.32 21.81 11.70
N SER A 233 1.57 20.58 12.15
CA SER A 233 2.06 19.48 11.29
C SER A 233 1.27 18.17 11.43
N LEU A 234 0.14 18.22 12.14
CA LEU A 234 -0.71 17.05 12.36
C LEU A 234 -1.87 17.03 11.38
N TYR A 235 -1.93 16.00 10.56
CA TYR A 235 -2.96 15.78 9.56
C TYR A 235 -3.70 14.48 9.81
N SER A 236 -4.94 14.39 9.33
CA SER A 236 -5.69 13.14 9.32
C SER A 236 -6.44 12.95 8.01
N LEU A 237 -6.34 11.75 7.43
CA LEU A 237 -7.21 11.30 6.36
C LEU A 237 -8.42 10.59 6.98
N VAL A 238 -9.62 11.05 6.67
CA VAL A 238 -10.89 10.56 7.25
C VAL A 238 -11.93 10.24 6.16
N GLN A 239 -13.13 9.83 6.58
CA GLN A 239 -14.26 9.33 5.76
C GLN A 239 -14.03 7.90 5.26
N ASP A 240 -13.30 7.70 4.16
CA ASP A 240 -13.21 6.39 3.51
C ASP A 240 -12.03 5.52 3.96
N TRP A 241 -11.32 5.95 5.02
CA TRP A 241 -10.15 5.21 5.53
C TRP A 241 -10.51 3.77 5.92
N LYS A 242 -11.68 3.56 6.53
CA LYS A 242 -12.18 2.22 6.85
C LYS A 242 -12.39 1.35 5.62
N HIS A 243 -12.69 1.92 4.47
CA HIS A 243 -12.77 1.15 3.23
C HIS A 243 -11.38 0.75 2.74
N VAL A 244 -10.42 1.68 2.75
CA VAL A 244 -9.01 1.41 2.43
C VAL A 244 -8.48 0.25 3.29
N MET A 245 -8.70 0.28 4.61
CA MET A 245 -8.27 -0.79 5.51
C MET A 245 -8.84 -2.16 5.15
N ARG A 246 -10.15 -2.22 4.81
CA ARG A 246 -10.80 -3.49 4.45
C ARG A 246 -10.25 -4.10 3.17
N GLN A 247 -9.81 -3.29 2.22
CA GLN A 247 -9.32 -3.75 0.92
C GLN A 247 -7.84 -4.17 0.94
N ASN A 248 -7.08 -3.74 1.95
CA ASN A 248 -5.61 -3.89 1.96
C ASN A 248 -5.06 -4.81 3.05
N SER A 249 -5.92 -5.28 3.97
CA SER A 249 -5.55 -6.16 5.08
C SER A 249 -4.32 -5.67 5.85
N PHE A 250 -4.30 -4.39 6.22
CA PHE A 250 -3.18 -3.80 6.93
C PHE A 250 -2.99 -4.37 8.34
N GLU A 251 -1.72 -4.47 8.76
CA GLU A 251 -1.32 -4.98 10.08
C GLU A 251 -0.73 -3.87 10.97
N ILE A 252 -0.83 -4.04 12.29
CA ILE A 252 -0.19 -3.13 13.25
C ILE A 252 1.32 -3.24 13.09
N GLY A 253 2.01 -2.11 13.04
CA GLY A 253 3.46 -2.04 12.82
C GLY A 253 3.87 -2.08 11.35
N GLN A 254 2.94 -2.31 10.42
CA GLN A 254 3.21 -2.21 8.99
C GLN A 254 3.60 -0.77 8.62
N LYS A 255 4.63 -0.63 7.78
CA LYS A 255 5.10 0.68 7.29
C LYS A 255 4.51 0.98 5.92
N LEU A 256 4.00 2.20 5.76
CA LEU A 256 3.53 2.74 4.50
C LEU A 256 4.31 4.00 4.15
N ASN A 257 4.89 4.03 2.96
CA ASN A 257 5.38 5.27 2.38
C ASN A 257 4.17 6.07 1.87
N ILE A 258 4.13 7.36 2.18
CA ILE A 258 3.05 8.24 1.78
C ILE A 258 3.62 9.28 0.83
N TRP A 259 3.12 9.24 -0.39
CA TRP A 259 3.44 10.17 -1.46
C TRP A 259 2.27 11.10 -1.69
N THR A 260 2.56 12.33 -2.12
CA THR A 260 1.57 13.28 -2.61
C THR A 260 1.91 13.69 -4.03
N PHE A 261 0.89 13.97 -4.82
CA PHE A 261 1.04 14.48 -6.19
C PHE A 261 -0.24 15.25 -6.59
N ARG A 262 -0.22 15.84 -7.79
CA ARG A 262 -1.29 16.69 -8.31
C ARG A 262 -1.79 16.18 -9.64
N VAL A 263 -3.10 16.01 -9.76
CA VAL A 263 -3.80 15.79 -11.03
C VAL A 263 -4.79 16.92 -11.21
N ASN A 264 -4.67 17.71 -12.30
CA ASN A 264 -5.52 18.87 -12.55
C ASN A 264 -5.63 19.81 -11.32
N SER A 265 -4.49 20.09 -10.68
CA SER A 265 -4.36 20.88 -9.43
C SER A 265 -5.00 20.26 -8.16
N LYS A 266 -5.72 19.14 -8.27
CA LYS A 266 -6.30 18.44 -7.12
C LYS A 266 -5.24 17.61 -6.40
N LEU A 267 -5.19 17.70 -5.07
CA LEU A 267 -4.26 16.95 -4.24
C LEU A 267 -4.62 15.46 -4.21
N HIS A 268 -3.64 14.63 -4.52
CA HIS A 268 -3.72 13.18 -4.44
C HIS A 268 -2.68 12.66 -3.45
N PHE A 269 -3.02 11.56 -2.78
CA PHE A 269 -2.10 10.76 -1.97
C PHE A 269 -1.94 9.39 -2.61
N LEU A 270 -0.78 8.79 -2.42
CA LEU A 270 -0.55 7.39 -2.77
C LEU A 270 0.13 6.69 -1.58
N LEU A 271 -0.45 5.55 -1.21
CA LEU A 271 0.05 4.68 -0.16
C LEU A 271 0.83 3.55 -0.79
N ASP A 272 2.11 3.45 -0.43
CA ASP A 272 3.02 2.44 -0.94
C ASP A 272 3.49 1.53 0.21
N LYS A 273 3.49 0.21 -0.02
CA LYS A 273 3.93 -0.77 0.98
C LYS A 273 5.44 -0.86 0.92
N ASN A 274 6.10 -0.48 2.02
CA ASN A 274 7.55 -0.64 2.17
C ASN A 274 7.95 -2.09 2.51
#